data_AF-A0A2D8GBJ4-F1
#
_entry.id   AF-A0A2D8GBJ4-F1
#
_cell.length_a   1.000
_cell.length_b   1.000
_cell.length_c   1.000
_cell.angle_alpha   90.00
_cell.angle_beta   90.00
_cell.angle_gamma   90.00
#
_symmetry.space_group_name_H-M   'P 1'
#
loop_
_entity.id
_entity.type
_entity.pdbx_description
1 polymer ?
#
loop_
_entity_poly.entity_id
_entity_poly.type
_entity_poly.pdbx_seq_one_letter_code
_entity_poly.pdbx_strand_id
1 'polypeptide(L)'
;MLKRTFSLFFFFNLIFSQINNDNIVVQKNSVYWKTGVDKLILKDGELLYGKYLGNEDDKIIFKIEFEDKTNTFEVSNIKDLELANGKKIIRNNRDHSIVCSLIWLFISIYFSQFHNQVQ
;
A
#
# COMPACT_ATOMS: atom_id res chain seq x y z
N MET A 1 -4.08 -18.97 -30.24
CA MET A 1 -3.59 -17.72 -29.61
C MET A 1 -4.55 -17.14 -28.59
N LEU A 2 -5.87 -17.04 -28.88
CA LEU A 2 -6.87 -16.40 -27.99
C LEU A 2 -6.96 -16.98 -26.55
N LYS A 3 -6.75 -18.29 -26.37
CA LYS A 3 -6.83 -18.92 -25.03
C LYS A 3 -5.70 -18.51 -24.07
N ARG A 4 -4.50 -18.20 -24.59
CA ARG A 4 -3.34 -17.80 -23.76
C ARG A 4 -3.45 -16.36 -23.29
N THR A 5 -3.95 -15.45 -24.14
CA THR A 5 -4.19 -14.05 -23.78
C THR A 5 -5.37 -13.90 -22.81
N PHE A 6 -6.40 -14.74 -22.92
CA PHE A 6 -7.53 -14.75 -21.98
C PHE A 6 -7.11 -15.15 -20.56
N SER A 7 -6.21 -16.12 -20.45
CA SER A 7 -5.63 -16.54 -19.16
C SER A 7 -4.83 -15.40 -18.51
N LEU A 8 -3.97 -14.72 -19.28
CA LEU A 8 -3.19 -13.57 -18.80
C LEU A 8 -4.07 -12.39 -18.37
N PHE A 9 -5.17 -12.13 -19.08
CA PHE A 9 -6.15 -11.11 -18.69
C PHE A 9 -6.83 -11.43 -17.35
N PHE A 10 -7.13 -12.71 -17.09
CA PHE A 10 -7.71 -13.16 -15.83
C PHE A 10 -6.74 -12.99 -14.66
N PHE A 11 -5.45 -13.33 -14.84
CA PHE A 11 -4.41 -13.09 -13.83
C PHE A 11 -4.17 -11.60 -13.57
N PHE A 12 -4.21 -10.78 -14.61
CA PHE A 12 -4.16 -9.32 -14.45
C PHE A 12 -5.31 -8.80 -13.60
N ASN A 13 -6.54 -9.19 -13.89
CA ASN A 13 -7.70 -8.74 -13.11
C ASN A 13 -7.65 -9.26 -11.65
N LEU A 14 -7.13 -10.46 -11.42
CA LEU A 14 -6.91 -10.99 -10.06
C LEU A 14 -5.87 -10.18 -9.27
N ILE A 15 -4.73 -9.86 -9.89
CA ILE A 15 -3.68 -9.04 -9.26
C ILE A 15 -4.19 -7.61 -9.00
N PHE A 16 -4.96 -7.04 -9.94
CA PHE A 16 -5.49 -5.67 -9.81
C PHE A 16 -6.72 -5.57 -8.89
N SER A 17 -7.52 -6.63 -8.73
CA SER A 17 -8.65 -6.63 -7.78
C SER A 17 -8.17 -6.47 -6.33
N GLN A 18 -6.95 -6.90 -6.00
CA GLN A 18 -6.37 -6.70 -4.67
C GLN A 18 -5.90 -5.25 -4.44
N ILE A 19 -5.59 -4.49 -5.50
CA ILE A 19 -5.06 -3.12 -5.40
C ILE A 19 -6.05 -2.15 -4.74
N ASN A 20 -7.36 -2.37 -4.89
CA ASN A 20 -8.39 -1.52 -4.28
C ASN A 20 -8.77 -1.91 -2.84
N ASN A 21 -8.50 -3.14 -2.41
CA ASN A 21 -8.89 -3.63 -1.08
C ASN A 21 -7.86 -3.33 0.01
N ASP A 22 -6.70 -2.80 -0.36
CA ASP A 22 -5.59 -2.61 0.57
C ASP A 22 -5.53 -1.21 1.18
N ASN A 23 -6.47 -0.34 0.82
CA ASN A 23 -6.82 0.73 1.74
C ASN A 23 -7.53 0.03 2.88
N ILE A 24 -6.87 -0.04 4.05
CA ILE A 24 -7.57 -0.31 5.29
C ILE A 24 -8.50 0.89 5.51
N VAL A 25 -9.65 0.85 4.83
CA VAL A 25 -10.77 1.71 5.09
C VAL A 25 -11.42 1.06 6.29
N VAL A 26 -10.86 1.32 7.48
CA VAL A 26 -11.57 1.03 8.71
C VAL A 26 -12.91 1.74 8.57
N GLN A 27 -13.98 0.96 8.37
CA GLN A 27 -15.31 1.54 8.14
C GLN A 27 -15.66 2.38 9.36
N LYS A 28 -16.25 3.55 9.15
CA LYS A 28 -16.61 4.49 10.22
C LYS A 28 -17.46 3.84 11.33
N ASN A 29 -18.14 2.74 11.01
CA ASN A 29 -19.02 1.98 11.91
C ASN A 29 -18.35 0.72 12.50
N SER A 30 -17.05 0.52 12.32
CA SER A 30 -16.33 -0.61 12.91
C SER A 30 -15.91 -0.32 14.34
N VAL A 31 -15.85 -1.36 15.18
CA VAL A 31 -15.41 -1.28 16.58
C VAL A 31 -13.99 -0.70 16.71
N TYR A 32 -13.19 -0.86 15.65
CA TYR A 32 -11.82 -0.39 15.58
C TYR A 32 -11.71 1.05 15.06
N TRP A 33 -12.79 1.73 14.67
CA TRP A 33 -12.74 3.12 14.19
C TRP A 33 -12.69 4.10 15.36
N LYS A 34 -11.58 4.83 15.48
CA LYS A 34 -11.40 5.86 16.50
C LYS A 34 -11.09 7.23 15.89
N THR A 35 -11.74 8.26 16.43
CA THR A 35 -11.57 9.66 16.03
C THR A 35 -10.85 10.44 17.12
N GLY A 36 -10.04 11.44 16.75
CA GLY A 36 -9.31 12.28 17.72
C GLY A 36 -8.01 11.67 18.27
N VAL A 37 -7.51 10.60 17.64
CA VAL A 37 -6.23 9.95 17.96
C VAL A 37 -5.38 9.85 16.70
N ASP A 38 -4.06 9.80 16.87
CA ASP A 38 -3.13 9.58 15.76
C ASP A 38 -3.18 8.10 15.36
N LYS A 39 -2.94 7.84 14.07
CA LYS A 39 -3.04 6.53 13.43
C LYS A 39 -1.75 6.23 12.70
N LEU A 40 -1.13 5.11 13.06
CA LEU A 40 0.06 4.59 12.39
C LEU A 40 -0.31 3.30 11.67
N ILE A 41 -0.06 3.25 10.36
CA ILE A 41 -0.31 2.08 9.51
C ILE A 41 1.03 1.54 9.05
N LEU A 42 1.32 0.29 9.41
CA LEU A 42 2.52 -0.42 8.99
C LEU A 42 2.33 -1.05 7.60
N LYS A 43 3.43 -1.42 6.94
CA LYS A 43 3.42 -2.00 5.59
C LYS A 43 2.74 -3.37 5.50
N ASP A 44 2.78 -4.14 6.58
CA ASP A 44 2.08 -5.42 6.73
C ASP A 44 0.55 -5.25 6.92
N GLY A 45 0.08 -4.02 7.11
CA GLY A 45 -1.33 -3.70 7.32
C GLY A 45 -1.73 -3.61 8.79
N GLU A 46 -0.81 -3.71 9.73
CA GLU A 46 -1.15 -3.44 11.13
C GLU A 46 -1.52 -1.95 11.33
N LEU A 47 -2.60 -1.71 12.08
CA LEU A 47 -3.08 -0.37 12.42
C LEU A 47 -2.96 -0.14 13.92
N LEU A 48 -2.17 0.86 14.29
CA LEU A 48 -1.91 1.25 15.66
C LEU A 48 -2.52 2.62 15.94
N TYR A 49 -3.26 2.72 17.03
CA TYR A 49 -3.78 3.98 17.55
C TYR A 49 -2.88 4.50 18.66
N GLY A 50 -2.73 5.81 18.75
CA GLY A 50 -1.86 6.38 19.77
C GLY A 50 -1.57 7.86 19.58
N LYS A 51 -0.34 8.22 19.96
CA LYS A 51 0.17 9.59 19.87
C LYS A 51 1.54 9.60 19.20
N TYR A 52 1.66 10.37 18.13
CA TYR A 52 2.93 10.70 17.51
C TYR A 52 3.71 11.67 18.40
N LEU A 53 4.98 11.35 18.68
CA LEU A 53 5.84 12.14 19.57
C LEU A 53 6.96 12.86 18.83
N GLY A 54 7.37 12.37 17.66
CA GLY A 54 8.42 12.99 16.85
C GLY A 54 9.09 12.01 15.90
N ASN A 55 10.06 12.53 15.15
CA ASN A 55 10.95 11.72 14.31
C ASN A 55 12.42 11.97 14.69
N GLU A 56 13.24 10.93 14.57
CA GLU A 56 14.68 10.99 14.82
C GLU A 56 15.35 9.96 13.91
N ASP A 57 16.34 10.37 13.10
CA ASP A 57 17.16 9.52 12.23
C ASP A 57 16.39 8.38 11.52
N ASP A 58 15.42 8.76 10.68
CA ASP A 58 14.54 7.86 9.91
C ASP A 58 13.67 6.91 10.75
N LYS A 59 13.48 7.24 12.02
CA LYS A 59 12.56 6.55 12.92
C LYS A 59 11.47 7.49 13.41
N ILE A 60 10.31 6.92 13.65
CA ILE A 60 9.13 7.57 14.20
C ILE A 60 8.95 7.09 15.63
N ILE A 61 8.87 8.05 16.55
CA ILE A 61 8.57 7.79 17.96
C ILE A 61 7.05 7.90 18.12
N PHE A 62 6.43 6.79 18.50
CA PHE A 62 4.99 6.67 18.61
C PHE A 62 4.62 5.97 19.92
N LYS A 63 3.70 6.57 20.69
CA LYS A 63 3.14 5.95 21.89
C LYS A 63 1.84 5.26 21.54
N ILE A 64 1.82 3.94 21.61
CA ILE A 64 0.61 3.13 21.35
C ILE A 64 -0.39 3.35 22.49
N GLU A 65 -1.67 3.37 22.15
CA GLU A 65 -2.73 3.46 23.13
C GLU A 65 -2.73 2.22 24.03
N PHE A 66 -2.94 2.42 25.34
CA PHE A 66 -2.88 1.38 26.37
C PHE A 66 -1.50 0.76 26.64
N GLU A 67 -0.44 1.29 26.00
CA GLU A 67 0.94 1.01 26.39
C GLU A 67 1.56 2.19 27.12
N ASP A 68 2.25 1.90 28.21
CA ASP A 68 2.98 2.93 28.96
C ASP A 68 4.29 3.33 28.28
N LYS A 69 4.84 2.44 27.46
CA LYS A 69 6.11 2.61 26.78
C LYS A 69 5.95 3.34 25.44
N THR A 70 6.99 4.08 25.07
CA THR A 70 7.14 4.65 23.73
C THR A 70 7.78 3.62 22.82
N ASN A 71 7.21 3.45 21.64
CA ASN A 71 7.73 2.56 20.61
C ASN A 71 8.36 3.36 19.49
N THR A 72 9.34 2.75 18.84
CA THR A 72 10.09 3.37 17.75
C THR A 72 9.93 2.51 16.51
N PHE A 73 9.51 3.13 15.42
CA PHE A 73 9.23 2.46 14.15
C PHE A 73 10.11 3.04 13.05
N GLU A 74 10.74 2.21 12.24
CA GLU A 74 11.46 2.70 11.06
C GLU A 74 10.48 3.26 10.02
N VAL A 75 10.78 4.44 9.46
CA VAL A 75 9.99 5.06 8.38
C VAL A 75 9.86 4.12 7.18
N SER A 76 10.89 3.31 6.94
CA SER A 76 10.91 2.26 5.91
C SER A 76 9.78 1.24 6.06
N ASN A 77 9.32 0.97 7.29
CA ASN A 77 8.28 -0.02 7.59
C ASN A 77 6.88 0.62 7.73
N ILE A 78 6.79 1.95 7.66
CA ILE A 78 5.54 2.68 7.78
C ILE A 78 4.93 2.89 6.40
N LYS A 79 3.63 2.59 6.29
CA LYS A 79 2.82 2.82 5.08
C LYS A 79 2.16 4.21 5.13
N ASP A 80 1.49 4.54 6.24
CA ASP A 80 0.81 5.82 6.43
C ASP A 80 0.89 6.25 7.90
N LEU A 81 1.01 7.56 8.14
CA LEU A 81 0.90 8.16 9.47
C LEU A 81 -0.02 9.37 9.38
N GLU A 82 -1.17 9.27 10.04
CA GLU A 82 -2.21 10.30 10.05
C GLU A 82 -2.44 10.79 11.48
N LEU A 83 -2.35 12.11 11.68
CA LEU A 83 -2.62 12.73 12.98
C LEU A 83 -4.12 12.86 13.24
N ALA A 84 -4.49 13.05 14.50
CA ALA A 84 -5.88 13.25 14.94
C ALA A 84 -6.63 14.38 14.20
N ASN A 85 -5.89 15.39 13.70
CA ASN A 85 -6.43 16.50 12.91
C ASN A 85 -6.57 16.19 11.41
N GLY A 86 -6.31 14.95 10.98
CA GLY A 86 -6.34 14.51 9.59
C GLY A 86 -5.08 14.84 8.79
N LYS A 87 -4.06 15.48 9.39
CA LYS A 87 -2.80 15.76 8.71
C LYS A 87 -2.01 14.46 8.53
N LYS A 88 -1.66 14.14 7.28
CA LYS A 88 -0.77 13.02 6.96
C LYS A 88 0.69 13.46 7.01
N ILE A 89 1.50 12.78 7.82
CA ILE A 89 2.92 13.06 8.02
C ILE A 89 3.77 12.17 7.13
N ILE A 90 3.45 10.88 7.05
CA ILE A 90 4.10 9.91 6.16
C ILE A 90 3.06 9.35 5.23
N ARG A 91 3.37 9.34 3.94
CA ARG A 91 2.61 8.61 2.93
C ARG A 91 3.59 7.86 2.05
N ASN A 92 3.85 6.60 2.38
CA ASN A 92 4.71 5.77 1.56
C ASN A 92 3.87 5.21 0.41
N ASN A 93 4.00 5.83 -0.76
CA ASN A 93 3.26 5.43 -1.94
C ASN A 93 3.79 4.06 -2.39
N ARG A 94 2.89 3.12 -2.69
CA ARG A 94 3.30 1.80 -3.17
C ARG A 94 4.13 1.96 -4.44
N ASP A 95 5.20 1.19 -4.53
CA ASP A 95 6.08 1.23 -5.68
C ASP A 95 5.34 0.66 -6.91
N HIS A 96 4.92 1.56 -7.79
CA HIS A 96 4.23 1.21 -9.03
C HIS A 96 5.20 0.65 -10.10
N SER A 97 6.51 0.61 -9.81
CA SER A 97 7.55 0.13 -10.73
C SER A 97 7.27 -1.28 -11.26
N ILE A 98 6.79 -2.19 -10.42
CA ILE A 98 6.47 -3.58 -10.80
C ILE A 98 5.33 -3.63 -11.81
N VAL A 99 4.29 -2.83 -11.60
CA VAL A 99 3.13 -2.77 -12.50
C VAL A 99 3.55 -2.21 -13.86
N CYS A 100 4.34 -1.14 -13.86
CA CYS A 100 4.88 -0.54 -15.08
C CYS A 100 5.79 -1.52 -15.86
N SER A 101 6.64 -2.28 -15.14
CA SER A 101 7.51 -3.31 -15.73
C SER A 101 6.71 -4.43 -16.38
N LEU A 102 5.65 -4.91 -15.73
CA LEU A 102 4.75 -5.90 -16.31
C LEU A 102 4.07 -5.36 -17.57
N ILE A 103 3.47 -4.17 -17.52
CA ILE A 103 2.83 -3.54 -18.69
C ILE A 103 3.82 -3.45 -19.86
N TRP A 104 5.06 -3.02 -19.61
CA TRP A 104 6.10 -2.98 -20.65
C TRP A 104 6.36 -4.36 -21.25
N LEU A 105 6.54 -5.40 -20.43
CA LEU A 105 6.75 -6.76 -20.90
C LEU A 105 5.62 -7.23 -21.84
N PHE A 106 4.37 -6.93 -21.51
CA PHE A 106 3.22 -7.28 -22.35
C PHE A 106 3.24 -6.55 -23.69
N ILE A 107 3.55 -5.25 -23.68
CA ILE A 107 3.68 -4.46 -24.90
C ILE A 107 4.78 -5.06 -25.80
N SER A 108 5.95 -5.37 -25.24
CA SER A 108 7.06 -5.98 -25.98
C SER A 108 6.69 -7.34 -26.59
N ILE A 109 6.01 -8.21 -25.85
CA ILE A 109 5.56 -9.52 -26.36
C ILE A 109 4.54 -9.35 -27.49
N TYR A 110 3.60 -8.43 -27.35
CA TYR A 110 2.60 -8.13 -28.39
C TYR A 110 3.25 -7.66 -29.69
N PHE A 111 4.17 -6.68 -29.61
CA PHE A 111 4.87 -6.17 -30.78
C PHE A 111 5.74 -7.24 -31.47
N SER A 112 6.41 -8.09 -30.69
CA SER A 112 7.21 -9.21 -31.25
C SER A 112 6.35 -10.21 -32.02
N GLN A 113 5.16 -10.54 -31.51
CA GLN A 113 4.23 -11.44 -32.21
C GLN A 113 3.65 -10.82 -33.48
N PHE A 114 3.30 -9.52 -33.43
CA PHE A 114 2.80 -8.79 -34.60
C PHE A 114 3.85 -8.76 -35.72
N HIS A 115 5.11 -8.47 -35.38
CA HIS A 115 6.18 -8.42 -36.38
C HIS A 115 6.40 -9.77 -37.09
N ASN A 116 6.30 -10.88 -36.36
CA ASN A 116 6.41 -12.23 -36.90
C ASN A 116 5.19 -12.68 -37.74
N GLN A 117 4.09 -11.94 -37.74
CA GLN A 117 2.90 -12.23 -38.58
C GLN A 117 2.87 -11.42 -39.88
N VAL A 118 3.63 -10.32 -39.94
CA VAL A 118 3.71 -9.43 -41.12
C VAL A 118 4.83 -9.87 -42.08
N GLN A 119 5.70 -10.77 -41.64
CA GLN A 119 6.77 -11.38 -42.42
C GLN A 119 6.35 -12.76 -42.94
#